data_AF-A0A0N0XK60-F1
#
_entry.id   AF-A0A0N0XK60-F1
#
_cell.length_a   1.000
_cell.length_b   1.000
_cell.length_c   1.000
_cell.angle_alpha   90.00
_cell.angle_beta   90.00
_cell.angle_gamma   90.00
#
_symmetry.space_group_name_H-M   'P 1'
#
loop_
_entity.id
_entity.type
_entity.pdbx_description
1 polymer ?
#
loop_
_entity_poly.entity_id
_entity_poly.type
_entity_poly.pdbx_seq_one_letter_code
_entity_poly.pdbx_strand_id
1 'polypeptide(L)'
;MTSYDSDDQQDNNALSEGEIAGAIQFLQEQSGLALTAEQLTDLLVDWEHVRENIIEWGLDDPATSEDLCNALATDVLDEPWPAADDADALAEFLPRLRAAAGKRGYALAP
;
A
#
# COMPACT_ATOMS: atom_id res chain seq x y z
N MET A 1 21.41 -11.54 -40.19
CA MET A 1 21.06 -10.13 -39.95
C MET A 1 20.15 -10.13 -38.75
N THR A 2 20.62 -9.52 -37.67
CA THR A 2 20.09 -9.63 -36.31
C THR A 2 18.71 -8.97 -36.22
N SER A 3 17.66 -9.73 -35.92
CA SER A 3 16.39 -9.18 -35.43
C SER A 3 16.64 -8.71 -34.00
N TYR A 4 16.70 -7.40 -33.80
CA TYR A 4 16.49 -6.80 -32.49
C TYR A 4 14.99 -6.91 -32.23
N ASP A 5 14.61 -7.92 -31.45
CA ASP A 5 13.25 -8.05 -30.96
C ASP A 5 13.02 -6.95 -29.91
N SER A 6 12.14 -6.04 -30.29
CA SER A 6 11.14 -5.39 -29.44
C SER A 6 11.64 -4.76 -28.14
N ASP A 7 11.83 -3.44 -28.20
CA ASP A 7 11.39 -2.45 -27.22
C ASP A 7 10.88 -3.04 -25.89
N ASP A 8 11.81 -3.31 -24.97
CA ASP A 8 11.55 -3.40 -23.54
C ASP A 8 11.27 -1.96 -23.08
N GLN A 9 10.11 -1.43 -23.49
CA GLN A 9 9.59 -0.16 -23.05
C GLN A 9 9.09 -0.39 -21.63
N GLN A 10 10.04 -0.58 -20.71
CA GLN A 10 9.82 -0.76 -19.28
C GLN A 10 8.77 0.25 -18.83
N ASP A 11 7.68 -0.29 -18.29
CA ASP A 11 6.69 0.40 -17.48
C ASP A 11 7.41 1.22 -16.40
N ASN A 12 7.90 2.41 -16.73
CA ASN A 12 8.62 3.32 -15.81
C ASN A 12 7.74 3.81 -14.65
N ASN A 13 6.48 3.36 -14.58
CA ASN A 13 5.52 3.72 -13.54
C ASN A 13 4.90 2.49 -12.84
N ALA A 14 5.44 1.29 -13.07
CA ALA A 14 5.04 0.10 -12.34
C ALA A 14 6.02 -0.16 -11.19
N LEU A 15 5.49 -0.53 -10.02
CA LEU A 15 6.32 -0.98 -8.90
C LEU A 15 7.01 -2.29 -9.25
N SER A 16 8.28 -2.40 -8.89
CA SER A 16 9.02 -3.65 -8.90
C SER A 16 8.45 -4.65 -7.89
N GLU A 17 8.73 -5.94 -8.10
CA GLU A 17 8.33 -7.00 -7.15
C GLU A 17 8.85 -6.74 -5.73
N GLY A 18 10.03 -6.11 -5.61
CA GLY A 18 10.62 -5.74 -4.32
C GLY A 18 9.86 -4.63 -3.61
N GLU A 19 9.43 -3.59 -4.34
CA GLU A 19 8.64 -2.48 -3.80
C GLU A 19 7.24 -2.95 -3.41
N ILE A 20 6.62 -3.81 -4.22
CA ILE A 20 5.32 -4.44 -3.90
C ILE A 20 5.44 -5.25 -2.61
N ALA A 21 6.45 -6.11 -2.50
CA ALA A 21 6.67 -6.92 -1.30
C ALA A 21 6.93 -6.06 -0.06
N GLY A 22 7.73 -5.00 -0.20
CA GLY A 22 8.01 -4.05 0.87
C GLY A 22 6.76 -3.31 1.34
N ALA A 23 5.93 -2.84 0.41
CA ALA A 23 4.69 -2.12 0.73
C ALA A 23 3.65 -3.03 1.40
N ILE A 24 3.51 -4.27 0.94
CA ILE A 24 2.64 -5.27 1.59
C ILE A 24 3.14 -5.55 3.00
N GLN A 25 4.44 -5.80 3.17
CA GLN A 25 5.01 -6.08 4.49
C GLN A 25 4.82 -4.90 5.44
N PHE A 26 5.09 -3.68 4.99
CA PHE A 26 4.90 -2.46 5.75
C PHE A 26 3.43 -2.31 6.20
N LEU A 27 2.48 -2.40 5.25
CA LEU A 27 1.05 -2.31 5.58
C LEU A 27 0.62 -3.43 6.52
N GLN A 28 1.16 -4.63 6.38
CA GLN A 28 0.88 -5.74 7.29
C GLN A 28 1.38 -5.45 8.71
N GLU A 29 2.57 -4.88 8.87
CA GLU A 29 3.13 -4.50 10.17
C GLU A 29 2.31 -3.39 10.84
N GLN A 30 1.84 -2.39 10.07
CA GLN A 30 1.05 -1.28 10.59
C GLN A 30 -0.41 -1.67 10.87
N SER A 31 -1.05 -2.38 9.96
CA SER A 31 -2.50 -2.65 9.99
C SER A 31 -2.86 -4.05 10.50
N GLY A 32 -1.95 -5.02 10.40
CA GLY A 32 -2.25 -6.44 10.58
C GLY A 32 -3.06 -7.07 9.44
N LEU A 33 -3.12 -6.42 8.27
CA LEU A 33 -3.77 -6.95 7.07
C LEU A 33 -2.73 -7.60 6.14
N ALA A 34 -3.05 -8.78 5.63
CA ALA A 34 -2.24 -9.44 4.62
C ALA A 34 -2.82 -9.13 3.24
N LEU A 35 -2.29 -8.09 2.59
CA LEU A 35 -2.66 -7.71 1.24
C LEU A 35 -1.97 -8.63 0.22
N THR A 36 -2.66 -8.92 -0.89
CA THR A 36 -2.02 -9.50 -2.06
C THR A 36 -1.39 -8.41 -2.94
N ALA A 37 -0.47 -8.79 -3.84
CA ALA A 37 0.08 -7.88 -4.84
C ALA A 37 -1.01 -7.24 -5.72
N GLU A 38 -2.04 -8.00 -6.07
CA GLU A 38 -3.19 -7.52 -6.84
C GLU A 38 -3.97 -6.46 -6.04
N GLN A 39 -4.24 -6.71 -4.76
CA GLN A 39 -4.94 -5.76 -3.88
C GLN A 39 -4.16 -4.47 -3.66
N LEU A 40 -2.84 -4.55 -3.49
CA LEU A 40 -2.00 -3.36 -3.40
C LEU A 40 -1.99 -2.59 -4.72
N THR A 41 -1.90 -3.28 -5.85
CA THR A 41 -1.92 -2.65 -7.17
C THR A 41 -3.25 -1.94 -7.39
N ASP A 42 -4.38 -2.59 -7.11
CA ASP A 42 -5.71 -2.00 -7.20
C ASP A 42 -5.86 -0.78 -6.29
N LEU A 43 -5.38 -0.84 -5.04
CA LEU A 43 -5.35 0.31 -4.14
C LEU A 43 -4.59 1.49 -4.76
N LEU A 44 -3.44 1.24 -5.37
CA LEU A 44 -2.58 2.26 -5.95
C LEU A 44 -3.04 2.76 -7.33
N VAL A 45 -4.10 2.19 -7.91
CA VAL A 45 -4.74 2.75 -9.11
C VAL A 45 -5.40 4.08 -8.77
N ASP A 46 -6.12 4.15 -7.65
CA ASP A 46 -6.79 5.37 -7.19
C ASP A 46 -5.83 6.35 -6.49
N TRP A 47 -4.65 5.85 -6.10
CA TRP A 47 -3.61 6.58 -5.35
C TRP A 47 -2.31 6.66 -6.14
N GLU A 48 -2.38 7.11 -7.39
CA GLU A 48 -1.22 7.19 -8.32
C GLU A 48 -0.02 7.95 -7.73
N HIS A 49 -0.26 9.06 -7.02
CA HIS A 49 0.81 9.81 -6.35
C HIS A 49 1.57 9.00 -5.30
N VAL A 50 0.88 8.08 -4.60
CA VAL A 50 1.53 7.18 -3.62
C VAL A 50 2.42 6.18 -4.34
N ARG A 51 1.95 5.65 -5.47
CA ARG A 51 2.76 4.77 -6.33
C ARG A 51 4.03 5.49 -6.79
N GLU A 52 3.90 6.71 -7.30
CA GLU A 52 5.03 7.53 -7.73
C GLU A 52 6.00 7.83 -6.58
N ASN A 53 5.47 8.16 -5.40
CA ASN A 53 6.28 8.40 -4.21
C ASN A 53 7.07 7.16 -3.77
N ILE A 54 6.49 5.96 -3.88
CA ILE A 54 7.20 4.70 -3.58
C ILE A 54 8.34 4.50 -4.58
N ILE A 55 8.12 4.75 -5.86
CA ILE A 55 9.15 4.61 -6.91
C ILE A 55 10.29 5.62 -6.72
N GLU A 56 9.95 6.88 -6.42
CA GLU A 56 10.93 7.97 -6.34
C GLU A 56 11.70 7.99 -5.01
N TRP A 57 11.00 7.76 -3.90
CA TRP A 57 11.53 7.98 -2.55
C TRP A 57 11.63 6.70 -1.71
N GLY A 58 10.93 5.64 -2.10
CA GLY A 58 10.83 4.41 -1.32
C GLY A 58 10.00 4.57 -0.04
N LEU A 59 9.82 3.46 0.66
CA LEU A 59 9.06 3.42 1.93
C LEU A 59 9.86 3.90 3.14
N ASP A 60 11.17 4.07 2.99
CA ASP A 60 12.01 4.68 4.02
C ASP A 60 11.71 6.18 4.20
N ASP A 61 11.06 6.79 3.20
CA ASP A 61 10.55 8.14 3.32
C ASP A 61 9.27 8.17 4.20
N PRO A 62 9.26 9.01 5.26
CA PRO A 62 8.14 9.06 6.19
C PRO A 62 6.84 9.59 5.55
N ALA A 63 6.92 10.48 4.55
CA ALA A 63 5.73 10.97 3.88
C ALA A 63 5.13 9.90 2.98
N THR A 64 5.95 9.16 2.23
CA THR A 64 5.50 8.04 1.40
C THR A 64 4.81 6.95 2.23
N SER A 65 5.40 6.58 3.36
CA SER A 65 4.84 5.55 4.24
C SER A 65 3.56 6.00 4.94
N GLU A 66 3.45 7.28 5.31
CA GLU A 66 2.22 7.87 5.85
C GLU A 66 1.10 7.91 4.79
N ASP A 67 1.41 8.35 3.57
CA ASP A 67 0.46 8.38 2.46
C ASP A 67 -0.06 6.98 2.10
N LEU A 68 0.81 5.96 2.15
CA LEU A 68 0.41 4.57 1.93
C LEU A 68 -0.56 4.06 3.01
N CYS A 69 -0.32 4.39 4.28
CA CYS A 69 -1.26 4.09 5.37
C CYS A 69 -2.59 4.82 5.17
N ASN A 70 -2.56 6.09 4.79
CA ASN A 70 -3.75 6.88 4.51
C ASN A 70 -4.55 6.33 3.32
N ALA A 71 -3.88 5.87 2.27
CA ALA A 71 -4.53 5.24 1.13
C ALA A 71 -5.32 3.99 1.57
N LEU A 72 -4.69 3.11 2.36
CA LEU A 72 -5.35 1.92 2.89
C LEU A 72 -6.53 2.26 3.80
N ALA A 73 -6.35 3.22 4.71
CA ALA A 73 -7.42 3.67 5.62
C ALA A 73 -8.62 4.23 4.86
N THR A 74 -8.35 5.08 3.87
CA THR A 74 -9.38 5.74 3.07
C THR A 74 -10.09 4.74 2.17
N ASP A 75 -9.36 3.81 1.53
CA ASP A 75 -10.01 2.74 0.79
C ASP A 75 -10.91 1.94 1.74
N VAL A 76 -10.37 1.37 2.81
CA VAL A 76 -11.08 0.38 3.63
C VAL A 76 -12.21 0.97 4.48
N LEU A 77 -12.03 2.16 5.04
CA LEU A 77 -12.93 2.79 6.01
C LEU A 77 -13.51 4.15 5.60
N ASP A 78 -13.04 4.74 4.50
CA ASP A 78 -13.37 6.13 4.12
C ASP A 78 -12.99 7.16 5.21
N GLU A 79 -11.91 6.87 5.94
CA GLU A 79 -11.38 7.67 7.04
C GLU A 79 -9.86 7.77 6.93
N PRO A 80 -9.22 8.88 7.38
CA PRO A 80 -7.77 9.01 7.40
C PRO A 80 -7.12 8.08 8.44
N TRP A 81 -5.86 7.73 8.22
CA TRP A 81 -5.07 7.02 9.22
C TRP A 81 -4.80 7.94 10.43
N PRO A 82 -4.92 7.46 11.68
CA PRO A 82 -4.65 8.28 12.86
C PRO A 82 -3.20 8.78 12.91
N ALA A 83 -2.98 9.94 13.53
CA ALA A 83 -1.64 10.45 13.75
C ALA A 83 -0.78 9.46 14.55
N ALA A 84 0.48 9.30 14.17
CA ALA A 84 1.37 8.29 14.75
C ALA A 84 1.64 8.46 16.26
N ASP A 85 1.44 9.67 16.80
CA ASP A 85 1.59 9.98 18.22
C ASP A 85 0.29 9.78 19.04
N ASP A 86 -0.83 9.45 18.39
CA ASP A 86 -2.12 9.17 19.03
C ASP A 86 -2.37 7.66 19.15
N ALA A 87 -1.74 7.06 20.16
CA ALA A 87 -1.85 5.62 20.41
C ALA A 87 -3.28 5.17 20.77
N ASP A 88 -4.07 6.03 21.40
CA ASP A 88 -5.45 5.72 21.78
C ASP A 88 -6.34 5.69 20.53
N ALA A 89 -6.22 6.68 19.64
CA ALA A 89 -6.92 6.69 18.36
C ALA A 89 -6.53 5.49 17.50
N LEU A 90 -5.24 5.13 17.44
CA LEU A 90 -4.77 3.97 16.69
C LEU A 90 -5.34 2.65 17.24
N ALA A 91 -5.41 2.51 18.56
CA ALA A 91 -5.96 1.32 19.22
C ALA A 91 -7.46 1.12 18.94
N GLU A 92 -8.23 2.21 18.80
CA GLU A 92 -9.65 2.16 18.41
C GLU A 92 -9.84 1.97 16.89
N PHE A 93 -8.94 2.53 16.09
CA PHE A 93 -8.99 2.49 14.63
C PHE A 93 -8.70 1.10 14.06
N LEU A 94 -7.62 0.43 14.51
CA LEU A 94 -7.17 -0.84 13.93
C LEU A 94 -8.22 -1.97 13.96
N PRO A 95 -8.99 -2.19 15.05
CA PRO A 95 -10.07 -3.18 15.07
C PRO A 95 -11.16 -2.89 14.03
N ARG A 96 -11.52 -1.61 13.84
CA ARG A 96 -12.51 -1.19 12.85
C ARG A 96 -11.99 -1.43 11.44
N LEU A 97 -10.74 -1.05 11.18
CA LEU A 97 -10.08 -1.25 9.90
C LEU A 97 -10.08 -2.73 9.53
N ARG A 98 -9.65 -3.60 10.45
CA ARG A 98 -9.64 -5.05 10.26
C ARG A 98 -11.03 -5.63 10.01
N ALA A 99 -12.04 -5.16 10.72
CA ALA A 99 -13.42 -5.61 10.53
C ALA A 99 -14.00 -5.18 9.17
N ALA A 100 -13.67 -3.99 8.69
CA ALA A 100 -14.07 -3.51 7.37
C ALA A 100 -13.28 -4.20 6.24
N ALA A 101 -11.98 -4.41 6.44
CA ALA A 101 -11.10 -5.10 5.51
C ALA A 101 -11.59 -6.53 5.25
N GLY A 102 -12.00 -7.26 6.29
CA GLY A 102 -12.58 -8.60 6.14
C GLY A 102 -13.86 -8.63 5.30
N LYS A 103 -14.65 -7.53 5.27
CA LYS A 103 -15.84 -7.43 4.39
C LYS A 103 -15.49 -7.14 2.94
N ARG A 104 -14.36 -6.48 2.70
CA ARG A 104 -13.81 -6.21 1.35
C ARG A 104 -13.03 -7.39 0.77
N GLY A 105 -12.74 -8.41 1.57
CA GLY A 105 -12.02 -9.61 1.13
C GLY A 105 -10.52 -9.59 1.39
N TYR A 106 -10.03 -8.64 2.19
CA TYR A 106 -8.66 -8.66 2.69
C TYR A 106 -8.48 -9.77 3.73
N ALA A 107 -7.35 -10.48 3.67
CA ALA A 107 -6.98 -11.44 4.70
C ALA A 107 -6.42 -10.72 5.94
N LEU A 108 -6.68 -11.27 7.12
CA LEU A 108 -6.00 -10.87 8.34
C LEU A 108 -4.67 -11.62 8.43
N ALA A 109 -3.61 -10.92 8.81
CA ALA A 109 -2.33 -11.55 9.10
C ALA A 109 -2.47 -12.45 10.36
N PRO A 110 -1.81 -13.62 10.38
CA PRO A 110 -1.82 -14.53 11.53
C PRO A 110 -1.07 -13.97 12.75
#